data_AF-A0A4S2M5A9-F1
#
_entry.id   AF-A0A4S2M5A9-F1
#
_cell.length_a   1.000
_cell.length_b   1.000
_cell.length_c   1.000
_cell.angle_alpha   90.00
_cell.angle_beta   90.00
_cell.angle_gamma   90.00
#
_symmetry.space_group_name_H-M   'P 1'
#
loop_
_entity.id
_entity.type
_entity.pdbx_description
1 polymer ?
#
loop_
_entity_poly.entity_id
_entity_poly.type
_entity_poly.pdbx_seq_one_letter_code
_entity_poly.pdbx_strand_id
1 'polypeptide(L)'
;MFTVIRRSRLSHLRSYGVFNLLSTEPLENTHQQPSIDASAEHHAALKPEGSALLGESPHFSPVLHPDPLFNWDDIRHSVQARGLLEYFDLDHLVELHTEMEGLSCQIQDLEGQRRQNHSCESTVDPSLLRAEARRLRLEQNQLKGTLRNLTRQFMKPALRLPNILHPDCPTGSEPKLVRTFKPRSIGRTMSWSDVKNDLHVTSLGTYLTGHLAHLDTSHLNSIRDRWLDPGSHPVVPSYPIHLSDFARGPAVEGCGSSVIDQAIRLVPSPGDLLKQTDQDSSGNETSDWLLNPYTTCYLVGSASLPAFAAYFLRQQVRPGTPLPLRIVSLGSVYERTMSGIEDPVVPYARAFTQRRQLSILEISSNWRSCTEGFDRMLDDLCQFWSRYQPSWSLRLIYIPAFQLAEYEMLRAVVEVIPDINEVSHSSPIQLASVSVLGDWVSRRVTTKVPHRTNQEGESDAYLRQIYVRVVDSRSLLTAFERTGQLTVSSA
;
A
#
# COMPACT_ATOMS: atom_id res chain seq x y z
N MET A 1 -54.82 -2.37 19.99
CA MET A 1 -55.98 -2.36 19.08
C MET A 1 -55.45 -2.26 17.66
N PHE A 2 -55.96 -3.12 16.79
CA PHE A 2 -55.42 -3.57 15.50
C PHE A 2 -55.10 -2.50 14.41
N THR A 3 -54.01 -2.77 13.67
CA THR A 3 -53.71 -2.57 12.23
C THR A 3 -54.24 -1.35 11.46
N VAL A 4 -53.35 -0.72 10.65
CA VAL A 4 -53.40 -0.81 9.17
C VAL A 4 -51.98 -0.72 8.59
N ILE A 5 -51.49 -1.84 8.05
CA ILE A 5 -50.38 -1.88 7.09
C ILE A 5 -51.00 -1.86 5.69
N ARG A 6 -50.63 -0.89 4.84
CA ARG A 6 -50.90 -0.95 3.40
C ARG A 6 -49.59 -1.05 2.62
N ARG A 7 -49.47 -2.17 1.90
CA ARG A 7 -48.43 -2.53 0.93
C ARG A 7 -48.53 -1.66 -0.32
N SER A 8 -47.38 -1.31 -0.90
CA SER A 8 -47.22 -1.25 -2.36
C SER A 8 -45.79 -1.55 -2.83
N ARG A 9 -45.65 -2.75 -3.40
CA ARG A 9 -44.94 -3.13 -4.64
C ARG A 9 -43.50 -2.64 -4.86
N LEU A 10 -42.55 -3.45 -4.40
CA LEU A 10 -41.25 -3.64 -5.07
C LEU A 10 -41.25 -5.04 -5.68
N SER A 11 -41.21 -5.11 -7.01
CA SER A 11 -40.99 -6.35 -7.78
C SER A 11 -39.54 -6.40 -8.25
N HIS A 12 -38.91 -7.55 -8.01
CA HIS A 12 -37.59 -8.01 -8.50
C HIS A 12 -36.34 -7.58 -7.70
N LEU A 13 -36.16 -8.20 -6.54
CA LEU A 13 -34.83 -8.56 -6.03
C LEU A 13 -34.71 -10.10 -6.12
N ARG A 14 -33.79 -10.59 -6.95
CA ARG A 14 -33.37 -11.99 -6.95
C ARG A 14 -32.57 -12.24 -5.67
N SER A 15 -33.14 -13.00 -4.75
CA SER A 15 -32.43 -13.59 -3.61
C SER A 15 -31.51 -14.70 -4.11
N TYR A 16 -30.19 -14.54 -3.97
CA TYR A 16 -29.28 -15.69 -3.98
C TYR A 16 -29.35 -16.35 -2.60
N GLY A 17 -29.73 -17.62 -2.61
CA GLY A 17 -30.00 -18.43 -1.42
C GLY A 17 -28.74 -18.68 -0.59
N VAL A 18 -28.96 -18.67 0.72
CA VAL A 18 -28.06 -19.20 1.74
C VAL A 18 -27.95 -20.71 1.49
N PHE A 19 -26.77 -21.20 1.11
CA PHE A 19 -26.50 -22.63 1.06
C PHE A 19 -26.04 -23.11 2.44
N ASN A 20 -26.87 -23.93 3.07
CA ASN A 20 -26.53 -24.76 4.22
C ASN A 20 -25.48 -25.81 3.79
N LEU A 21 -24.28 -25.75 4.36
CA LEU A 21 -23.28 -26.80 4.26
C LEU A 21 -23.35 -27.69 5.51
N LEU A 22 -24.27 -28.64 5.49
CA LEU A 22 -24.20 -29.85 6.33
C LEU A 22 -24.62 -31.02 5.43
N SER A 23 -23.63 -31.69 4.84
CA SER A 23 -23.79 -33.04 4.32
C SER A 23 -22.62 -33.87 4.84
N THR A 24 -22.94 -34.76 5.77
CA THR A 24 -22.06 -35.77 6.34
C THR A 24 -22.26 -37.07 5.56
N GLU A 25 -21.52 -37.28 4.47
CA GLU A 25 -21.20 -38.61 3.96
C GLU A 25 -19.79 -38.62 3.35
N PRO A 26 -18.94 -39.61 3.67
CA PRO A 26 -17.58 -39.68 3.17
C PRO A 26 -17.57 -40.24 1.74
N LEU A 27 -17.08 -39.44 0.78
CA LEU A 27 -16.69 -39.93 -0.54
C LEU A 27 -15.36 -40.70 -0.41
N GLU A 28 -15.41 -42.02 -0.60
CA GLU A 28 -14.24 -42.86 -0.78
C GLU A 28 -13.45 -42.37 -2.01
N ASN A 29 -12.26 -41.81 -1.77
CA ASN A 29 -11.34 -41.37 -2.81
C ASN A 29 -10.24 -42.41 -2.99
N THR A 30 -10.43 -43.31 -3.96
CA THR A 30 -9.37 -44.16 -4.51
C THR A 30 -8.59 -43.39 -5.57
N HIS A 31 -7.77 -42.43 -5.14
CA HIS A 31 -6.62 -41.98 -5.91
C HIS A 31 -5.53 -41.54 -4.92
N GLN A 32 -4.34 -42.12 -5.09
CA GLN A 32 -3.14 -41.86 -4.30
C GLN A 32 -2.92 -40.35 -4.12
N GLN A 33 -3.17 -39.84 -2.90
CA GLN A 33 -2.67 -38.53 -2.49
C GLN A 33 -1.14 -38.62 -2.40
N PRO A 34 -0.39 -37.79 -3.15
CA PRO A 34 1.03 -37.64 -2.86
C PRO A 34 1.19 -37.06 -1.45
N SER A 35 2.28 -37.40 -0.77
CA SER A 35 2.56 -36.93 0.59
C SER A 35 2.46 -35.40 0.65
N ILE A 36 1.54 -34.91 1.50
CA ILE A 36 1.17 -33.50 1.60
C ILE A 36 2.40 -32.61 1.88
N ASP A 37 3.37 -33.11 2.64
CA ASP A 37 4.52 -32.33 3.09
C ASP A 37 5.55 -32.03 1.98
N ALA A 38 5.81 -32.96 1.06
CA ALA A 38 6.76 -32.74 -0.03
C ALA A 38 6.24 -31.74 -1.09
N SER A 39 4.91 -31.67 -1.26
CA SER A 39 4.28 -30.73 -2.20
C SER A 39 4.22 -29.30 -1.66
N ALA A 40 4.05 -29.13 -0.33
CA ALA A 40 3.94 -27.82 0.28
C ALA A 40 5.26 -27.05 0.28
N GLU A 41 6.39 -27.73 0.55
CA GLU A 41 7.73 -27.11 0.47
C GLU A 41 8.07 -26.70 -0.97
N HIS A 42 7.74 -27.54 -1.94
CA HIS A 42 7.91 -27.23 -3.35
C HIS A 42 7.08 -26.01 -3.78
N HIS A 43 5.80 -25.95 -3.41
CA HIS A 43 4.95 -24.79 -3.71
C HIS A 43 5.40 -23.52 -2.97
N ALA A 44 5.91 -23.64 -1.75
CA ALA A 44 6.44 -22.50 -0.99
C ALA A 44 7.69 -21.88 -1.64
N ALA A 45 8.47 -22.68 -2.38
CA ALA A 45 9.65 -22.22 -3.11
C ALA A 45 9.33 -21.50 -4.43
N LEU A 46 8.16 -21.75 -5.03
CA LEU A 46 7.75 -21.09 -6.29
C LEU A 46 7.74 -19.57 -6.14
N LYS A 47 8.20 -18.84 -7.15
CA LYS A 47 8.10 -17.37 -7.20
C LYS A 47 6.90 -16.98 -8.06
N PRO A 48 6.22 -15.85 -7.77
CA PRO A 48 5.14 -15.39 -8.64
C PRO A 48 5.69 -15.11 -10.03
N GLU A 49 4.88 -15.37 -11.05
CA GLU A 49 5.27 -15.15 -12.45
C GLU A 49 5.31 -13.66 -12.84
N GLY A 50 6.27 -12.94 -12.28
CA GLY A 50 6.49 -11.52 -12.54
C GLY A 50 5.67 -10.61 -11.62
N SER A 51 5.31 -9.44 -12.15
CA SER A 51 4.59 -8.39 -11.42
C SER A 51 3.12 -8.74 -11.21
N ALA A 52 2.59 -8.36 -10.04
CA ALA A 52 1.16 -8.37 -9.72
C ALA A 52 0.42 -7.11 -10.22
N LEU A 53 1.13 -6.14 -10.80
CA LEU A 53 0.57 -4.95 -11.44
C LEU A 53 0.62 -5.01 -12.97
N LEU A 54 1.51 -5.82 -13.56
CA LEU A 54 1.75 -5.91 -14.99
C LEU A 54 1.55 -7.34 -15.53
N GLY A 55 0.81 -7.46 -16.63
CA GLY A 55 0.66 -8.70 -17.39
C GLY A 55 1.92 -9.12 -18.14
N GLU A 56 2.91 -9.66 -17.42
CA GLU A 56 4.14 -10.23 -18.00
C GLU A 56 3.91 -11.66 -18.52
N SER A 57 3.24 -12.51 -17.74
CA SER A 57 2.93 -13.89 -18.13
C SER A 57 1.72 -13.96 -19.09
N PRO A 58 1.78 -14.78 -20.16
CA PRO A 58 0.60 -15.05 -21.00
C PRO A 58 -0.45 -15.92 -20.30
N HIS A 59 -0.07 -16.61 -19.21
CA HIS A 59 -0.94 -17.54 -18.49
C HIS A 59 -1.89 -16.81 -17.52
N PHE A 60 -1.54 -15.61 -17.10
CA PHE A 60 -2.33 -14.82 -16.15
C PHE A 60 -2.65 -13.45 -16.71
N SER A 61 -3.95 -13.08 -16.69
CA SER A 61 -4.38 -11.75 -17.08
C SER A 61 -4.36 -10.80 -15.88
N PRO A 62 -3.81 -9.58 -16.03
CA PRO A 62 -3.78 -8.61 -14.94
C PRO A 62 -5.18 -8.18 -14.53
N VAL A 63 -5.36 -8.05 -13.22
CA VAL A 63 -6.62 -7.58 -12.62
C VAL A 63 -6.68 -6.04 -12.58
N LEU A 64 -5.52 -5.39 -12.74
CA LEU A 64 -5.34 -3.94 -12.68
C LEU A 64 -4.68 -3.40 -13.94
N HIS A 65 -4.92 -2.12 -14.19
CA HIS A 65 -4.19 -1.32 -15.15
C HIS A 65 -3.69 -0.08 -14.41
N PRO A 66 -2.47 -0.11 -13.85
CA PRO A 66 -1.91 1.03 -13.15
C PRO A 66 -1.72 2.20 -14.11
N ASP A 67 -1.92 3.41 -13.62
CA ASP A 67 -1.89 4.65 -14.42
C ASP A 67 -0.97 5.72 -13.78
N PRO A 68 0.33 5.41 -13.60
CA PRO A 68 1.30 6.33 -13.02
C PRO A 68 1.43 7.61 -13.85
N LEU A 69 1.60 8.75 -13.17
CA LEU A 69 1.84 10.04 -13.81
C LEU A 69 3.34 10.26 -14.00
N PHE A 70 3.76 10.66 -15.20
CA PHE A 70 5.16 10.92 -15.52
C PHE A 70 5.39 12.41 -15.81
N ASN A 71 5.71 13.18 -14.76
CA ASN A 71 6.39 14.46 -14.94
C ASN A 71 7.91 14.20 -14.87
N TRP A 72 8.54 14.08 -16.04
CA TRP A 72 9.93 13.62 -16.13
C TRP A 72 10.93 14.54 -15.41
N ASP A 73 10.68 15.84 -15.36
CA ASP A 73 11.54 16.79 -14.65
C ASP A 73 11.48 16.55 -13.13
N ASP A 74 10.26 16.45 -12.58
CA ASP A 74 10.04 16.17 -11.15
C ASP A 74 10.54 14.78 -10.76
N ILE A 75 10.36 13.79 -11.64
CA ILE A 75 10.86 12.42 -11.43
C ILE A 75 12.38 12.41 -11.42
N ARG A 76 13.04 13.07 -12.37
CA ARG A 76 14.50 13.15 -12.43
C ARG A 76 15.05 13.81 -11.17
N HIS A 77 14.43 14.90 -10.72
CA HIS A 77 14.77 15.56 -9.47
C HIS A 77 14.61 14.60 -8.27
N SER A 78 13.50 13.88 -8.18
CA SER A 78 13.23 12.92 -7.09
C SER A 78 14.25 11.77 -7.08
N VAL A 79 14.50 11.14 -8.23
CA VAL A 79 15.47 10.05 -8.39
C VAL A 79 16.88 10.51 -7.98
N GLN A 80 17.28 11.72 -8.40
CA GLN A 80 18.56 12.31 -8.00
C GLN A 80 18.66 12.56 -6.49
N ALA A 81 17.67 13.25 -5.91
CA ALA A 81 17.67 13.59 -4.49
C ALA A 81 17.59 12.34 -3.58
N ARG A 82 17.07 11.23 -4.10
CA ARG A 82 17.04 9.93 -3.41
C ARG A 82 18.32 9.11 -3.59
N GLY A 83 19.27 9.55 -4.41
CA GLY A 83 20.49 8.81 -4.72
C GLY A 83 20.24 7.58 -5.60
N LEU A 84 19.23 7.61 -6.47
CA LEU A 84 18.78 6.46 -7.26
C LEU A 84 19.17 6.52 -8.75
N LEU A 85 19.94 7.51 -9.19
CA LEU A 85 20.27 7.71 -10.62
C LEU A 85 20.95 6.50 -11.26
N GLU A 86 21.80 5.78 -10.53
CA GLU A 86 22.51 4.60 -11.06
C GLU A 86 21.59 3.41 -11.33
N TYR A 87 20.39 3.39 -10.75
CA TYR A 87 19.43 2.29 -10.89
C TYR A 87 18.42 2.49 -12.02
N PHE A 88 18.36 3.69 -12.61
CA PHE A 88 17.34 4.05 -13.61
C PHE A 88 17.96 4.75 -14.82
N ASP A 89 17.77 4.15 -15.99
CA ASP A 89 18.04 4.81 -17.28
C ASP A 89 16.82 5.68 -17.66
N LEU A 90 16.77 6.89 -17.11
CA LEU A 90 15.65 7.81 -17.31
C LEU A 90 15.51 8.28 -18.76
N ASP A 91 16.63 8.43 -19.47
CA ASP A 91 16.62 8.92 -20.86
C ASP A 91 16.00 7.86 -21.77
N HIS A 92 16.38 6.58 -21.59
CA HIS A 92 15.73 5.47 -22.28
C HIS A 92 14.24 5.37 -21.96
N LEU A 93 13.81 5.58 -20.71
CA LEU A 93 12.39 5.58 -20.36
C LEU A 93 11.60 6.70 -21.04
N VAL A 94 12.18 7.89 -21.16
CA VAL A 94 11.58 9.02 -21.88
C VAL A 94 11.44 8.70 -23.37
N GLU A 95 12.44 8.06 -23.99
CA GLU A 95 12.38 7.60 -25.38
C GLU A 95 11.24 6.58 -25.58
N LEU A 96 11.18 5.55 -24.74
CA LEU A 96 10.10 4.54 -24.79
C LEU A 96 8.71 5.18 -24.62
N HIS A 97 8.57 6.12 -23.69
CA HIS A 97 7.31 6.84 -23.48
C HIS A 97 6.90 7.65 -24.71
N THR A 98 7.86 8.36 -25.32
CA THR A 98 7.62 9.15 -26.54
C THR A 98 7.22 8.27 -27.72
N GLU A 99 7.86 7.11 -27.88
CA GLU A 99 7.49 6.14 -28.91
C GLU A 99 6.09 5.56 -28.66
N MET A 100 5.73 5.27 -27.40
CA MET A 100 4.38 4.82 -27.02
C MET A 100 3.31 5.85 -27.37
N GLU A 101 3.56 7.14 -27.11
CA GLU A 101 2.65 8.24 -27.48
C GLU A 101 2.51 8.32 -29.01
N GLY A 102 3.62 8.25 -29.74
CA GLY A 102 3.61 8.25 -31.22
C GLY A 102 2.81 7.10 -31.81
N LEU A 103 2.99 5.88 -31.30
CA LEU A 103 2.20 4.70 -31.72
C LEU A 103 0.71 4.87 -31.37
N SER A 104 0.39 5.46 -30.22
CA SER A 104 -0.99 5.72 -29.81
C SER A 104 -1.68 6.71 -30.74
N CYS A 105 -0.99 7.78 -31.15
CA CYS A 105 -1.48 8.73 -32.16
C CYS A 105 -1.73 8.03 -33.50
N GLN A 106 -0.79 7.22 -34.00
CA GLN A 106 -0.97 6.48 -35.25
C GLN A 106 -2.18 5.52 -35.19
N ILE A 107 -2.37 4.82 -34.07
CA ILE A 107 -3.53 3.95 -33.87
C ILE A 107 -4.83 4.77 -33.90
N GLN A 108 -4.86 5.94 -33.27
CA GLN A 108 -6.01 6.84 -33.26
C GLN A 108 -6.32 7.38 -34.66
N ASP A 109 -5.31 7.73 -35.44
CA ASP A 109 -5.46 8.17 -36.83
C ASP A 109 -6.04 7.06 -37.71
N LEU A 110 -5.55 5.82 -37.56
CA LEU A 110 -6.13 4.65 -38.25
C LEU A 110 -7.58 4.40 -37.82
N GLU A 111 -7.93 4.62 -36.56
CA GLU A 111 -9.33 4.57 -36.10
C GLU A 111 -10.19 5.65 -36.75
N GLY A 112 -9.65 6.87 -36.91
CA GLY A 112 -10.28 7.95 -37.65
C GLY A 112 -10.52 7.59 -39.12
N GLN A 113 -9.48 7.11 -39.82
CA GLN A 113 -9.56 6.65 -41.20
C GLN A 113 -10.58 5.51 -41.37
N ARG A 114 -10.63 4.56 -40.43
CA ARG A 114 -11.64 3.48 -40.44
C ARG A 114 -13.05 4.01 -40.29
N ARG A 115 -13.29 4.99 -39.42
CA ARG A 115 -14.61 5.62 -39.27
C ARG A 115 -15.01 6.34 -40.56
N GLN A 116 -14.06 7.04 -41.18
CA GLN A 116 -14.29 7.76 -42.44
C GLN A 116 -14.60 6.80 -43.59
N ASN A 117 -13.87 5.69 -43.71
CA ASN A 117 -14.11 4.64 -44.70
C ASN A 117 -15.49 3.96 -44.49
N HIS A 118 -15.97 3.86 -43.24
CA HIS A 118 -17.31 3.38 -42.93
C HIS A 118 -18.42 4.37 -43.26
N SER A 119 -18.13 5.67 -43.25
CA SER A 119 -19.09 6.74 -43.57
C SER A 119 -19.13 7.12 -45.06
N CYS A 120 -18.26 6.56 -45.91
CA CYS A 120 -18.30 6.80 -47.35
C CYS A 120 -19.64 6.34 -47.96
N GLU A 121 -20.32 7.25 -48.67
CA GLU A 121 -21.57 6.97 -49.39
C GLU A 121 -21.34 6.11 -50.65
N SER A 122 -22.44 5.54 -51.16
CA SER A 122 -22.58 4.46 -52.16
C SER A 122 -21.98 4.70 -53.55
N THR A 123 -21.24 5.79 -53.77
CA THR A 123 -20.61 6.13 -55.06
C THR A 123 -19.26 5.45 -55.27
N VAL A 124 -18.66 4.87 -54.24
CA VAL A 124 -17.36 4.16 -54.30
C VAL A 124 -17.59 2.65 -54.40
N ASP A 125 -16.80 1.96 -55.23
CA ASP A 125 -16.87 0.50 -55.39
C ASP A 125 -16.77 -0.21 -54.02
N PRO A 126 -17.79 -0.98 -53.60
CA PRO A 126 -17.79 -1.73 -52.35
C PRO A 126 -16.60 -2.69 -52.19
N SER A 127 -16.01 -3.15 -53.29
CA SER A 127 -14.84 -4.04 -53.26
C SER A 127 -13.60 -3.32 -52.72
N LEU A 128 -13.38 -2.07 -53.14
CA LEU A 128 -12.26 -1.22 -52.72
C LEU A 128 -12.41 -0.80 -51.26
N LEU A 129 -13.62 -0.42 -50.84
CA LEU A 129 -13.91 -0.06 -49.44
C LEU A 129 -13.61 -1.23 -48.49
N ARG A 130 -13.94 -2.47 -48.89
CA ARG A 130 -13.65 -3.68 -48.12
C ARG A 130 -12.16 -4.01 -48.08
N ALA A 131 -11.44 -3.85 -49.19
CA ALA A 131 -10.00 -4.06 -49.25
C ALA A 131 -9.27 -3.08 -48.33
N GLU A 132 -9.64 -1.80 -48.38
CA GLU A 132 -9.08 -0.76 -47.53
C GLU A 132 -9.41 -0.98 -46.05
N ALA A 133 -10.64 -1.36 -45.73
CA ALA A 133 -11.02 -1.70 -44.36
C ALA A 133 -10.21 -2.88 -43.79
N ARG A 134 -9.85 -3.87 -44.62
CA ARG A 134 -8.98 -4.98 -44.23
C ARG A 134 -7.55 -4.52 -44.01
N ARG A 135 -7.01 -3.70 -44.92
CA ARG A 135 -5.67 -3.10 -44.79
C ARG A 135 -5.52 -2.33 -43.48
N LEU A 136 -6.44 -1.39 -43.22
CA LEU A 136 -6.47 -0.59 -41.99
C LEU A 136 -6.58 -1.44 -40.71
N ARG A 137 -7.35 -2.54 -40.76
CA ARG A 137 -7.44 -3.47 -39.61
C ARG A 137 -6.15 -4.22 -39.34
N LEU A 138 -5.48 -4.70 -40.39
CA LEU A 138 -4.21 -5.41 -40.27
C LEU A 138 -3.13 -4.50 -39.69
N GLU A 139 -3.00 -3.30 -40.25
CA GLU A 139 -2.06 -2.28 -39.79
C GLU A 139 -2.32 -1.88 -38.33
N GLN A 140 -3.58 -1.64 -37.98
CA GLN A 140 -3.96 -1.32 -36.60
C GLN A 140 -3.63 -2.47 -35.63
N ASN A 141 -3.88 -3.72 -36.01
CA ASN A 141 -3.57 -4.88 -35.16
C ASN A 141 -2.06 -5.05 -34.96
N GLN A 142 -1.27 -4.79 -36.00
CA GLN A 142 0.19 -4.80 -35.92
C GLN A 142 0.68 -3.70 -34.95
N LEU A 143 0.23 -2.46 -35.11
CA LEU A 143 0.60 -1.36 -34.19
C LEU A 143 0.15 -1.64 -32.75
N LYS A 144 -1.05 -2.20 -32.54
CA LYS A 144 -1.52 -2.61 -31.19
C LYS A 144 -0.64 -3.71 -30.60
N GLY A 145 -0.11 -4.62 -31.41
CA GLY A 145 0.87 -5.63 -30.99
C GLY A 145 2.19 -4.99 -30.56
N THR A 146 2.75 -4.09 -31.37
CA THR A 146 3.97 -3.34 -31.06
C THR A 146 3.81 -2.52 -29.78
N LEU A 147 2.72 -1.75 -29.67
CA LEU A 147 2.42 -0.92 -28.50
C LEU A 147 2.35 -1.77 -27.23
N ARG A 148 1.69 -2.94 -27.26
CA ARG A 148 1.63 -3.84 -26.09
C ARG A 148 3.00 -4.31 -25.63
N ASN A 149 3.88 -4.66 -26.56
CA ASN A 149 5.23 -5.10 -26.24
C ASN A 149 6.05 -3.93 -25.64
N LEU A 150 5.94 -2.76 -26.26
CA LEU A 150 6.62 -1.55 -25.79
C LEU A 150 6.12 -1.12 -24.41
N THR A 151 4.81 -1.14 -24.18
CA THR A 151 4.21 -0.86 -22.87
C THR A 151 4.73 -1.81 -21.79
N ARG A 152 4.94 -3.10 -22.07
CA ARG A 152 5.54 -4.02 -21.10
C ARG A 152 6.98 -3.65 -20.76
N GLN A 153 7.78 -3.31 -21.78
CA GLN A 153 9.17 -2.89 -21.60
C GLN A 153 9.28 -1.60 -20.79
N PHE A 154 8.39 -0.64 -21.04
CA PHE A 154 8.30 0.62 -20.31
C PHE A 154 7.79 0.46 -18.87
N MET A 155 6.66 -0.22 -18.69
CA MET A 155 5.95 -0.26 -17.40
C MET A 155 6.73 -0.99 -16.31
N LYS A 156 7.52 -2.02 -16.66
CA LYS A 156 8.30 -2.80 -15.71
C LYS A 156 9.29 -1.95 -14.88
N PRO A 157 10.19 -1.16 -15.50
CA PRO A 157 11.02 -0.20 -14.78
C PRO A 157 10.23 1.02 -14.29
N ALA A 158 9.24 1.51 -15.05
CA ALA A 158 8.51 2.72 -14.69
C ALA A 158 7.70 2.58 -13.38
N LEU A 159 7.14 1.40 -13.09
CA LEU A 159 6.40 1.15 -11.84
C LEU A 159 7.30 1.21 -10.60
N ARG A 160 8.61 0.98 -10.75
CA ARG A 160 9.63 1.07 -9.70
C ARG A 160 10.11 2.50 -9.44
N LEU A 161 9.74 3.46 -10.28
CA LEU A 161 10.12 4.86 -10.08
C LEU A 161 9.49 5.41 -8.79
N PRO A 162 10.27 6.16 -7.99
CA PRO A 162 9.75 6.78 -6.78
C PRO A 162 8.75 7.89 -7.12
N ASN A 163 7.98 8.28 -6.12
CA ASN A 163 7.09 9.41 -6.15
C ASN A 163 7.89 10.72 -6.25
N ILE A 164 7.25 11.75 -6.80
CA ILE A 164 7.80 13.10 -6.84
C ILE A 164 7.96 13.66 -5.42
N LEU A 165 8.88 14.62 -5.23
CA LEU A 165 9.14 15.20 -3.92
C LEU A 165 8.23 16.40 -3.65
N HIS A 166 7.81 16.54 -2.39
CA HIS A 166 7.18 17.78 -1.94
C HIS A 166 8.22 18.92 -1.89
N PRO A 167 7.86 20.18 -2.17
CA PRO A 167 8.80 21.31 -2.12
C PRO A 167 9.52 21.48 -0.76
N ASP A 168 8.87 21.10 0.34
CA ASP A 168 9.47 21.16 1.68
C ASP A 168 10.40 19.99 2.03
N CYS A 169 10.52 19.00 1.15
CA CYS A 169 11.36 17.83 1.40
C CYS A 169 12.85 18.23 1.44
N PRO A 170 13.57 17.95 2.53
CA PRO A 170 15.00 18.19 2.56
C PRO A 170 15.72 17.26 1.58
N THR A 171 16.51 17.84 0.68
CA THR A 171 17.31 17.12 -0.32
C THR A 171 18.77 16.91 0.13
N GLY A 172 19.18 17.52 1.24
CA GLY A 172 20.50 17.32 1.86
C GLY A 172 20.57 16.03 2.68
N SER A 173 21.73 15.79 3.30
CA SER A 173 21.97 14.60 4.14
C SER A 173 21.27 14.67 5.50
N GLU A 174 21.01 15.88 6.01
CA GLU A 174 20.51 16.11 7.36
C GLU A 174 18.99 16.30 7.41
N PRO A 175 18.31 15.76 8.44
CA PRO A 175 16.90 16.02 8.65
C PRO A 175 16.64 17.50 9.00
N LYS A 176 15.52 18.03 8.52
CA LYS A 176 15.09 19.41 8.81
C LYS A 176 14.27 19.44 10.09
N LEU A 177 14.76 20.12 11.13
CA LEU A 177 14.00 20.34 12.36
C LEU A 177 12.79 21.24 12.09
N VAL A 178 11.61 20.78 12.51
CA VAL A 178 10.34 21.53 12.37
C VAL A 178 9.90 22.11 13.71
N ARG A 179 9.92 21.30 14.77
CA ARG A 179 9.42 21.69 16.09
C ARG A 179 10.12 20.91 17.19
N THR A 180 10.41 21.54 18.32
CA THR A 180 10.84 20.87 19.55
C THR A 180 9.75 21.00 20.60
N PHE A 181 9.49 19.92 21.33
CA PHE A 181 8.48 19.90 22.38
C PHE A 181 9.13 20.27 23.71
N LYS A 182 8.47 21.10 24.52
CA LYS A 182 8.95 21.45 25.86
C LYS A 182 8.50 20.37 26.85
N PRO A 183 9.43 19.64 27.50
CA PRO A 183 9.05 18.64 28.49
C PRO A 183 8.30 19.27 29.67
N ARG A 184 7.34 18.53 30.23
CA ARG A 184 6.56 18.89 31.40
C ARG A 184 6.34 17.64 32.26
N SER A 185 6.53 17.78 33.57
CA SER A 185 6.26 16.70 34.53
C SER A 185 4.79 16.74 34.95
N ILE A 186 3.90 16.15 34.15
CA ILE A 186 2.46 16.12 34.41
C ILE A 186 1.96 14.68 34.34
N GLY A 187 1.14 14.29 35.30
CA GLY A 187 0.48 12.98 35.35
C GLY A 187 1.21 11.95 36.20
N ARG A 188 0.60 10.77 36.34
CA ARG A 188 1.21 9.63 37.03
C ARG A 188 2.18 8.95 36.06
N THR A 189 3.36 8.59 36.55
CA THR A 189 4.36 7.87 35.77
C THR A 189 4.48 6.42 36.25
N MET A 190 4.80 5.54 35.31
CA MET A 190 5.22 4.16 35.54
C MET A 190 6.72 4.08 35.27
N SER A 191 7.47 3.39 36.14
CA SER A 191 8.91 3.17 35.97
C SER A 191 9.16 1.88 35.19
N TRP A 192 10.12 1.91 34.26
CA TRP A 192 10.53 0.71 33.52
C TRP A 192 11.04 -0.39 34.46
N SER A 193 11.75 0.00 35.52
CA SER A 193 12.31 -0.95 36.50
C SER A 193 11.24 -1.82 37.19
N ASP A 194 10.01 -1.31 37.31
CA ASP A 194 8.90 -2.00 37.97
C ASP A 194 8.27 -3.06 37.07
N VAL A 195 8.40 -2.91 35.75
CA VAL A 195 7.69 -3.74 34.75
C VAL A 195 8.61 -4.46 33.77
N LYS A 196 9.93 -4.25 33.83
CA LYS A 196 10.91 -4.87 32.92
C LYS A 196 10.82 -6.41 32.88
N ASN A 197 10.41 -7.04 33.98
CA ASN A 197 10.28 -8.49 34.09
C ASN A 197 9.05 -9.03 33.33
N ASP A 198 8.12 -8.17 32.93
CA ASP A 198 6.95 -8.51 32.13
C ASP A 198 7.28 -8.59 30.62
N LEU A 199 8.52 -8.30 30.23
CA LEU A 199 9.03 -8.44 28.87
C LEU A 199 9.83 -9.74 28.76
N HIS A 200 9.34 -10.69 27.96
CA HIS A 200 10.06 -11.94 27.69
C HIS A 200 10.48 -12.01 26.22
N VAL A 201 11.79 -11.99 25.99
CA VAL A 201 12.40 -12.15 24.68
C VAL A 201 12.84 -13.60 24.51
N THR A 202 12.30 -14.30 23.52
CA THR A 202 12.70 -15.66 23.15
C THR A 202 13.17 -15.73 21.70
N SER A 203 13.67 -16.89 21.28
CA SER A 203 13.99 -17.19 19.88
C SER A 203 12.76 -17.11 18.95
N LEU A 204 11.56 -17.34 19.49
CA LEU A 204 10.30 -17.33 18.73
C LEU A 204 9.70 -15.92 18.62
N GLY A 205 10.03 -15.00 19.53
CA GLY A 205 9.44 -13.66 19.50
C GLY A 205 9.60 -12.86 20.79
N THR A 206 8.80 -11.80 20.91
CA THR A 206 8.68 -11.00 22.13
C THR A 206 7.29 -11.23 22.72
N TYR A 207 7.23 -11.57 23.99
CA TYR A 207 5.99 -11.75 24.73
C TYR A 207 5.89 -10.67 25.79
N LEU A 208 4.74 -9.98 25.81
CA LEU A 208 4.39 -9.05 26.87
C LEU A 208 3.46 -9.78 27.83
N THR A 209 3.77 -9.73 29.13
CA THR A 209 2.93 -10.28 30.20
C THR A 209 2.54 -9.16 31.18
N GLY A 210 1.81 -9.50 32.24
CA GLY A 210 1.52 -8.59 33.35
C GLY A 210 1.05 -7.19 32.95
N HIS A 211 1.74 -6.18 33.47
CA HIS A 211 1.42 -4.76 33.25
C HIS A 211 1.72 -4.33 31.82
N LEU A 212 2.77 -4.85 31.18
CA LEU A 212 3.10 -4.49 29.79
C LEU A 212 2.04 -4.98 28.80
N ALA A 213 1.46 -6.16 29.01
CA ALA A 213 0.35 -6.64 28.18
C ALA A 213 -0.92 -5.77 28.35
N HIS A 214 -1.21 -5.37 29.59
CA HIS A 214 -2.31 -4.45 29.87
C HIS A 214 -2.06 -3.07 29.25
N LEU A 215 -0.83 -2.57 29.34
CA LEU A 215 -0.42 -1.30 28.73
C LEU A 215 -0.59 -1.34 27.22
N ASP A 216 -0.06 -2.36 26.53
CA ASP A 216 -0.22 -2.52 25.09
C ASP A 216 -1.71 -2.55 24.68
N THR A 217 -2.56 -3.26 25.41
CA THR A 217 -3.98 -3.38 25.06
C THR A 217 -4.78 -2.13 25.41
N SER A 218 -4.76 -1.70 26.66
CA SER A 218 -5.59 -0.62 27.18
C SER A 218 -5.13 0.74 26.66
N HIS A 219 -3.83 1.01 26.60
CA HIS A 219 -3.36 2.30 26.10
C HIS A 219 -3.61 2.45 24.60
N LEU A 220 -3.33 1.45 23.77
CA LEU A 220 -3.58 1.56 22.33
C LEU A 220 -5.07 1.74 22.02
N ASN A 221 -5.95 1.05 22.76
CA ASN A 221 -7.40 1.26 22.64
C ASN A 221 -7.81 2.68 23.06
N SER A 222 -7.29 3.19 24.19
CA SER A 222 -7.56 4.56 24.63
C SER A 222 -7.06 5.62 23.64
N ILE A 223 -5.87 5.41 23.05
CA ILE A 223 -5.34 6.28 21.99
C ILE A 223 -6.26 6.23 20.78
N ARG A 224 -6.66 5.03 20.32
CA ARG A 224 -7.61 4.88 19.21
C ARG A 224 -8.90 5.65 19.48
N ASP A 225 -9.49 5.50 20.66
CA ASP A 225 -10.75 6.12 21.01
C ASP A 225 -10.64 7.66 21.00
N ARG A 226 -9.49 8.22 21.39
CA ARG A 226 -9.20 9.66 21.26
C ARG A 226 -9.15 10.13 19.80
N TRP A 227 -8.53 9.36 18.91
CA TRP A 227 -8.46 9.70 17.48
C TRP A 227 -9.80 9.52 16.74
N LEU A 228 -10.71 8.74 17.32
CA LEU A 228 -12.08 8.56 16.84
C LEU A 228 -13.07 9.58 17.44
N ASP A 229 -12.71 10.26 18.52
CA ASP A 229 -13.56 11.24 19.18
C ASP A 229 -13.78 12.47 18.26
N PRO A 230 -15.04 12.74 17.84
CA PRO A 230 -15.34 13.91 17.01
C PRO A 230 -14.99 15.24 17.68
N GLY A 231 -14.99 15.29 19.02
CA GLY A 231 -14.59 16.48 19.78
C GLY A 231 -13.09 16.80 19.67
N SER A 232 -12.27 15.78 19.43
CA SER A 232 -10.82 15.91 19.27
C SER A 232 -10.43 16.37 17.87
N HIS A 233 -11.22 16.04 16.84
CA HIS A 233 -10.95 16.38 15.44
C HIS A 233 -12.22 16.85 14.70
N PRO A 234 -12.75 18.05 15.01
CA PRO A 234 -14.08 18.47 14.53
C PRO A 234 -14.14 18.78 13.02
N VAL A 235 -12.99 18.97 12.36
CA VAL A 235 -12.91 19.43 10.97
C VAL A 235 -12.97 18.28 9.96
N VAL A 236 -12.37 17.13 10.29
CA VAL A 236 -12.33 15.95 9.42
C VAL A 236 -12.87 14.76 10.20
N PRO A 237 -13.96 14.14 9.75
CA PRO A 237 -14.53 13.01 10.47
C PRO A 237 -13.61 11.79 10.39
N SER A 238 -13.32 11.21 11.55
CA SER A 238 -12.59 9.95 11.74
C SER A 238 -13.55 8.76 11.79
N TYR A 239 -13.25 7.70 11.06
CA TYR A 239 -14.03 6.47 11.05
C TYR A 239 -13.17 5.26 11.42
N PRO A 240 -13.63 4.39 12.33
CA PRO A 240 -12.92 3.15 12.61
C PRO A 240 -13.05 2.19 11.43
N ILE A 241 -11.99 1.44 11.16
CA ILE A 241 -12.02 0.32 10.21
C ILE A 241 -11.27 -0.88 10.76
N HIS A 242 -11.81 -2.06 10.48
CA HIS A 242 -11.15 -3.33 10.69
C HIS A 242 -10.72 -3.88 9.33
N LEU A 243 -9.43 -3.79 9.06
CA LEU A 243 -8.83 -4.28 7.82
C LEU A 243 -8.33 -5.71 8.00
N SER A 244 -8.09 -6.39 6.89
CA SER A 244 -7.49 -7.72 6.87
C SER A 244 -5.99 -7.64 7.15
N ASP A 245 -5.43 -8.59 7.90
CA ASP A 245 -3.97 -8.75 8.03
C ASP A 245 -3.33 -9.27 6.73
N PHE A 246 -4.17 -9.75 5.81
CA PHE A 246 -3.77 -10.31 4.53
C PHE A 246 -4.12 -9.38 3.37
N ALA A 247 -3.19 -9.21 2.43
CA ALA A 247 -3.39 -8.49 1.18
C ALA A 247 -2.93 -9.33 -0.02
N ARG A 248 -3.60 -9.15 -1.16
CA ARG A 248 -3.19 -9.78 -2.43
C ARG A 248 -2.06 -9.00 -3.08
N GLY A 249 -1.24 -9.68 -3.87
CA GLY A 249 -0.08 -9.11 -4.58
C GLY A 249 -0.30 -7.71 -5.16
N PRO A 250 -1.40 -7.43 -5.88
CA PRO A 250 -1.60 -6.11 -6.51
C PRO A 250 -1.71 -4.96 -5.49
N ALA A 251 -2.29 -5.20 -4.31
CA ALA A 251 -2.38 -4.18 -3.27
C ALA A 251 -1.03 -3.94 -2.57
N VAL A 252 -0.22 -5.00 -2.43
CA VAL A 252 1.10 -4.92 -1.81
C VAL A 252 2.09 -4.23 -2.74
N GLU A 253 2.20 -4.69 -3.99
CA GLU A 253 3.08 -4.08 -5.00
C GLU A 253 2.62 -2.67 -5.38
N GLY A 254 1.31 -2.39 -5.33
CA GLY A 254 0.77 -1.04 -5.50
C GLY A 254 1.26 -0.04 -4.43
N CYS A 255 1.82 -0.52 -3.33
CA CYS A 255 2.49 0.27 -2.30
C CYS A 255 4.02 0.33 -2.45
N GLY A 256 4.60 -0.25 -3.51
CA GLY A 256 6.04 -0.19 -3.81
C GLY A 256 6.77 -1.53 -3.74
N SER A 257 7.93 -1.57 -4.42
CA SER A 257 8.78 -2.76 -4.50
C SER A 257 9.40 -3.10 -3.15
N SER A 258 9.89 -2.09 -2.41
CA SER A 258 10.41 -2.31 -1.06
C SER A 258 9.37 -2.91 -0.10
N VAL A 259 8.08 -2.63 -0.30
CA VAL A 259 6.99 -3.17 0.53
C VAL A 259 6.72 -4.64 0.23
N ILE A 260 6.69 -5.04 -1.04
CA ILE A 260 6.49 -6.45 -1.41
C ILE A 260 7.66 -7.32 -0.98
N ASP A 261 8.90 -6.80 -0.99
CA ASP A 261 10.09 -7.54 -0.55
C ASP A 261 10.07 -7.82 0.97
N GLN A 262 9.53 -6.88 1.76
CA GLN A 262 9.39 -6.99 3.22
C GLN A 262 8.15 -7.79 3.63
N ALA A 263 7.16 -7.94 2.75
CA ALA A 263 5.93 -8.67 3.04
C ALA A 263 6.18 -10.18 3.17
N ILE A 264 5.44 -10.82 4.10
CA ILE A 264 5.56 -12.26 4.32
C ILE A 264 4.56 -12.96 3.40
N ARG A 265 5.07 -13.54 2.30
CA ARG A 265 4.24 -14.34 1.40
C ARG A 265 3.75 -15.60 2.09
N LEU A 266 2.45 -15.88 1.99
CA LEU A 266 1.88 -17.13 2.46
C LEU A 266 2.18 -18.28 1.51
N VAL A 267 2.08 -19.51 2.01
CA VAL A 267 2.13 -20.70 1.16
C VAL A 267 0.98 -20.63 0.13
N PRO A 268 1.26 -20.80 -1.18
CA PRO A 268 0.24 -20.75 -2.21
C PRO A 268 -0.88 -21.76 -1.97
N SER A 269 -2.13 -21.33 -2.16
CA SER A 269 -3.26 -22.23 -2.20
C SER A 269 -3.38 -22.87 -3.60
N PRO A 270 -4.10 -24.00 -3.76
CA PRO A 270 -4.34 -24.58 -5.08
C PRO A 270 -4.96 -23.61 -6.10
N GLY A 271 -5.73 -22.62 -5.62
CA GLY A 271 -6.31 -21.58 -6.49
C GLY A 271 -5.31 -20.53 -6.99
N ASP A 272 -4.11 -20.49 -6.41
CA ASP A 272 -3.02 -19.61 -6.83
C ASP A 272 -2.10 -20.28 -7.86
N LEU A 273 -2.25 -21.58 -8.07
CA LEU A 273 -1.35 -22.40 -8.87
C LEU A 273 -2.00 -22.78 -10.21
N LEU A 274 -1.21 -22.74 -11.27
CA LEU A 274 -1.59 -23.27 -12.58
C LEU A 274 -0.56 -24.34 -12.99
N LYS A 275 -1.03 -25.55 -13.29
CA LYS A 275 -0.17 -26.59 -13.84
C LYS A 275 0.02 -26.33 -15.34
N GLN A 276 1.25 -26.10 -15.75
CA GLN A 276 1.64 -26.09 -17.16
C GLN A 276 2.22 -27.45 -17.52
N THR A 277 1.74 -28.02 -18.62
CA THR A 277 2.30 -29.22 -19.24
C THR A 277 2.90 -28.82 -20.57
N ASP A 278 4.22 -28.93 -20.66
CA ASP A 278 4.95 -28.72 -21.90
C ASP A 278 5.42 -30.08 -22.44
N GLN A 279 5.37 -30.23 -23.75
CA GLN A 279 5.96 -31.38 -24.42
C GLN A 279 7.35 -30.97 -24.91
N ASP A 280 8.37 -31.59 -24.35
CA ASP A 280 9.73 -31.39 -24.81
C ASP A 280 9.89 -31.93 -26.24
N SER A 281 10.92 -31.46 -26.96
CA SER A 281 11.25 -31.89 -28.33
C SER A 281 11.43 -33.41 -28.49
N SER A 282 11.58 -34.15 -27.39
CA SER A 282 11.69 -35.62 -27.31
C SER A 282 10.35 -36.34 -27.07
N GLY A 283 9.24 -35.61 -26.96
CA GLY A 283 7.91 -36.16 -26.67
C GLY A 283 7.67 -36.50 -25.19
N ASN A 284 8.60 -36.17 -24.29
CA ASN A 284 8.39 -36.27 -22.86
C ASN A 284 7.56 -35.09 -22.36
N GLU A 285 6.52 -35.38 -21.57
CA GLU A 285 5.72 -34.36 -20.89
C GLU A 285 6.42 -33.91 -19.61
N THR A 286 6.83 -32.65 -19.58
CA THR A 286 7.28 -31.99 -18.35
C THR A 286 6.11 -31.19 -17.79
N SER A 287 5.90 -31.29 -16.48
CA SER A 287 4.87 -30.54 -15.77
C SER A 287 5.52 -29.57 -14.80
N ASP A 288 5.25 -28.28 -14.93
CA ASP A 288 5.68 -27.28 -13.96
C ASP A 288 4.48 -26.52 -13.37
N TRP A 289 4.67 -25.93 -12.20
CA TRP A 289 3.64 -25.16 -11.50
C TRP A 289 3.96 -23.67 -11.55
N LEU A 290 3.04 -22.91 -12.14
CA LEU A 290 3.11 -21.46 -12.19
C LEU A 290 2.34 -20.84 -11.03
N LEU A 291 2.90 -19.82 -10.40
CA LEU A 291 2.26 -19.09 -9.31
C LEU A 291 1.68 -17.77 -9.81
N ASN A 292 0.37 -17.62 -9.65
CA ASN A 292 -0.36 -16.42 -10.06
C ASN A 292 -0.03 -15.21 -9.17
N PRO A 293 0.60 -14.15 -9.70
CA PRO A 293 0.99 -12.99 -8.91
C PRO A 293 -0.22 -12.17 -8.40
N TYR A 294 -1.35 -12.22 -9.11
CA TYR A 294 -2.56 -11.43 -8.76
C TYR A 294 -3.35 -12.02 -7.60
N THR A 295 -3.29 -13.34 -7.44
CA THR A 295 -3.97 -14.04 -6.34
C THR A 295 -3.02 -14.40 -5.22
N THR A 296 -1.71 -14.33 -5.40
CA THR A 296 -0.75 -14.56 -4.30
C THR A 296 -1.09 -13.69 -3.08
N CYS A 297 -1.07 -14.30 -1.89
CA CYS A 297 -1.46 -13.68 -0.63
C CYS A 297 -0.24 -13.37 0.26
N TYR A 298 -0.26 -12.23 0.93
CA TYR A 298 0.80 -11.76 1.80
C TYR A 298 0.24 -11.35 3.15
N LEU A 299 0.96 -11.70 4.21
CA LEU A 299 0.75 -11.20 5.56
C LEU A 299 1.48 -9.86 5.70
N VAL A 300 0.70 -8.79 5.87
CA VAL A 300 1.15 -7.39 5.93
C VAL A 300 0.70 -6.70 7.22
N GLY A 301 -0.45 -7.13 7.74
CA GLY A 301 -1.06 -6.60 8.95
C GLY A 301 -2.08 -5.51 8.66
N SER A 302 -3.18 -5.54 9.42
CA SER A 302 -4.38 -4.73 9.28
C SER A 302 -4.15 -3.23 9.50
N ALA A 303 -3.07 -2.85 10.18
CA ALA A 303 -2.69 -1.44 10.31
C ALA A 303 -1.67 -0.98 9.24
N SER A 304 -1.29 -1.83 8.30
CA SER A 304 -0.29 -1.48 7.27
C SER A 304 -0.89 -0.72 6.09
N LEU A 305 -0.05 0.04 5.37
CA LEU A 305 -0.45 0.72 4.12
C LEU A 305 -1.01 -0.26 3.06
N PRO A 306 -0.43 -1.45 2.83
CA PRO A 306 -1.02 -2.47 1.94
C PRO A 306 -2.44 -2.91 2.32
N ALA A 307 -2.77 -2.98 3.61
CA ALA A 307 -4.13 -3.33 4.03
C ALA A 307 -5.14 -2.22 3.67
N PHE A 308 -4.75 -0.95 3.81
CA PHE A 308 -5.55 0.18 3.31
C PHE A 308 -5.68 0.15 1.79
N ALA A 309 -4.57 -0.08 1.07
CA ALA A 309 -4.58 -0.18 -0.38
C ALA A 309 -5.48 -1.33 -0.88
N ALA A 310 -5.48 -2.47 -0.19
CA ALA A 310 -6.35 -3.61 -0.48
C ALA A 310 -7.84 -3.26 -0.30
N TYR A 311 -8.18 -2.46 0.71
CA TYR A 311 -9.55 -1.99 0.92
C TYR A 311 -10.05 -1.08 -0.21
N PHE A 312 -9.17 -0.23 -0.73
CA PHE A 312 -9.49 0.73 -1.80
C PHE A 312 -9.22 0.21 -3.22
N LEU A 313 -8.72 -1.01 -3.35
CA LEU A 313 -8.35 -1.63 -4.61
C LEU A 313 -9.54 -1.61 -5.58
N ARG A 314 -9.38 -0.93 -6.72
CA ARG A 314 -10.39 -0.76 -7.79
C ARG A 314 -11.70 -0.10 -7.34
N GLN A 315 -11.69 0.59 -6.20
CA GLN A 315 -12.88 1.29 -5.72
C GLN A 315 -12.99 2.68 -6.36
N GLN A 316 -14.23 3.11 -6.59
CA GLN A 316 -14.54 4.50 -6.90
C GLN A 316 -15.40 5.08 -5.79
N VAL A 317 -14.98 6.23 -5.26
CA VAL A 317 -15.76 6.97 -4.27
C VAL A 317 -17.06 7.44 -4.91
N ARG A 318 -18.18 7.34 -4.18
CA ARG A 318 -19.48 7.77 -4.73
C ARG A 318 -19.55 9.30 -4.85
N PRO A 319 -20.24 9.83 -5.88
CA PRO A 319 -20.59 11.24 -5.94
C PRO A 319 -21.28 11.71 -4.65
N GLY A 320 -20.85 12.84 -4.11
CA GLY A 320 -21.42 13.41 -2.88
C GLY A 320 -20.84 12.85 -1.58
N THR A 321 -19.91 11.90 -1.62
CA THR A 321 -19.14 11.50 -0.43
C THR A 321 -18.37 12.73 0.09
N PRO A 322 -18.51 13.09 1.38
CA PRO A 322 -17.75 14.19 1.95
C PRO A 322 -16.27 13.80 1.99
N LEU A 323 -15.44 14.59 1.34
CA LEU A 323 -13.97 14.50 1.38
C LEU A 323 -13.45 15.84 1.94
N PRO A 324 -12.39 15.83 2.76
CA PRO A 324 -11.57 14.67 3.12
C PRO A 324 -12.25 13.69 4.09
N LEU A 325 -11.80 12.44 4.07
CA LEU A 325 -12.24 11.37 4.98
C LEU A 325 -11.02 10.78 5.67
N ARG A 326 -11.12 10.57 7.00
CA ARG A 326 -10.05 9.96 7.80
C ARG A 326 -10.50 8.57 8.26
N ILE A 327 -9.72 7.56 7.93
CA ILE A 327 -9.99 6.18 8.33
C ILE A 327 -8.89 5.73 9.28
N VAL A 328 -9.29 5.20 10.44
CA VAL A 328 -8.41 4.85 11.55
C VAL A 328 -8.44 3.33 11.76
N SER A 329 -7.28 2.68 11.72
CA SER A 329 -7.15 1.25 12.01
C SER A 329 -6.14 0.99 13.11
N LEU A 330 -6.56 0.27 14.15
CA LEU A 330 -5.69 -0.30 15.17
C LEU A 330 -5.55 -1.79 14.89
N GLY A 331 -4.33 -2.24 14.59
CA GLY A 331 -4.10 -3.61 14.12
C GLY A 331 -2.65 -4.02 14.22
N SER A 332 -2.34 -5.17 13.63
CA SER A 332 -0.97 -5.67 13.53
C SER A 332 -0.25 -5.09 12.31
N VAL A 333 1.08 -5.12 12.35
CA VAL A 333 1.97 -4.97 11.19
C VAL A 333 3.00 -6.08 11.25
N TYR A 334 3.26 -6.71 10.09
CA TYR A 334 4.23 -7.79 9.95
C TYR A 334 5.28 -7.41 8.91
N GLU A 335 6.55 -7.54 9.28
CA GLU A 335 7.68 -7.19 8.41
C GLU A 335 8.74 -8.28 8.52
N ARG A 336 9.23 -8.78 7.38
CA ARG A 336 10.38 -9.69 7.33
C ARG A 336 11.63 -8.94 7.82
N THR A 337 12.41 -9.57 8.69
CA THR A 337 13.70 -9.01 9.09
C THR A 337 14.69 -9.24 7.95
N MET A 338 15.04 -8.18 7.21
CA MET A 338 16.11 -8.28 6.21
C MET A 338 17.44 -8.47 6.95
N SER A 339 18.14 -9.57 6.69
CA SER A 339 19.48 -9.82 7.20
C SER A 339 20.46 -8.82 6.57
N GLY A 340 20.65 -7.66 7.19
CA GLY A 340 21.46 -6.58 6.61
C GLY A 340 22.02 -5.55 7.58
N ILE A 341 21.85 -5.71 8.89
CA ILE A 341 22.59 -4.93 9.89
C ILE A 341 23.16 -5.94 10.88
N GLU A 342 24.49 -6.02 10.92
CA GLU A 342 25.27 -6.76 11.91
C GLU A 342 25.06 -6.16 13.30
N ASP A 343 23.89 -6.40 13.91
CA ASP A 343 23.78 -6.37 15.36
C ASP A 343 24.45 -7.63 15.93
N PRO A 344 25.11 -7.55 17.09
CA PRO A 344 25.93 -8.64 17.61
C PRO A 344 25.06 -9.89 17.81
N VAL A 345 25.40 -10.93 17.06
CA VAL A 345 25.04 -12.34 17.17
C VAL A 345 24.03 -12.63 18.29
N VAL A 346 22.75 -12.38 18.02
CA VAL A 346 21.69 -13.12 18.69
C VAL A 346 21.59 -14.45 17.93
N PRO A 347 21.78 -15.63 18.57
CA PRO A 347 21.89 -16.92 17.87
C PRO A 347 20.64 -17.37 17.10
N TYR A 348 19.59 -16.53 17.08
CA TYR A 348 18.30 -16.78 16.46
C TYR A 348 17.86 -15.49 15.77
N ALA A 349 18.26 -15.30 14.51
CA ALA A 349 17.74 -14.20 13.71
C ALA A 349 16.22 -14.35 13.59
N ARG A 350 15.44 -13.40 14.13
CA ARG A 350 13.98 -13.40 13.99
C ARG A 350 13.63 -13.33 12.52
N ALA A 351 12.97 -14.36 11.98
CA ALA A 351 12.59 -14.39 10.56
C ALA A 351 11.65 -13.24 10.17
N PHE A 352 10.86 -12.73 11.12
CA PHE A 352 10.01 -11.57 10.96
C PHE A 352 9.74 -10.88 12.29
N THR A 353 9.12 -9.70 12.22
CA THR A 353 8.67 -8.93 13.35
C THR A 353 7.16 -8.73 13.28
N GLN A 354 6.50 -8.77 14.44
CA GLN A 354 5.09 -8.44 14.60
C GLN A 354 4.99 -7.31 15.63
N ARG A 355 4.20 -6.29 15.32
CA ARG A 355 3.95 -5.14 16.21
C ARG A 355 2.52 -4.65 16.06
N ARG A 356 1.99 -3.99 17.09
CA ARG A 356 0.67 -3.35 17.03
C ARG A 356 0.82 -1.87 16.73
N GLN A 357 0.03 -1.38 15.79
CA GLN A 357 0.12 -0.01 15.31
C GLN A 357 -1.27 0.61 15.20
N LEU A 358 -1.39 1.88 15.59
CA LEU A 358 -2.51 2.72 15.21
C LEU A 358 -2.12 3.52 13.97
N SER A 359 -2.86 3.30 12.89
CA SER A 359 -2.64 3.93 11.60
C SER A 359 -3.83 4.72 11.15
N ILE A 360 -3.57 5.78 10.39
CA ILE A 360 -4.60 6.58 9.78
C ILE A 360 -4.29 6.73 8.30
N LEU A 361 -5.31 6.57 7.46
CA LEU A 361 -5.29 7.02 6.08
C LEU A 361 -6.29 8.17 5.93
N GLU A 362 -5.81 9.33 5.53
CA GLU A 362 -6.66 10.44 5.11
C GLU A 362 -6.70 10.50 3.58
N ILE A 363 -7.91 10.54 3.04
CA ILE A 363 -8.15 10.63 1.59
C ILE A 363 -8.79 11.96 1.24
N SER A 364 -8.27 12.60 0.18
CA SER A 364 -8.70 13.89 -0.35
C SER A 364 -8.98 13.81 -1.85
N SER A 365 -9.82 14.71 -2.36
CA SER A 365 -10.18 14.76 -3.78
C SER A 365 -9.23 15.58 -4.65
N ASN A 366 -8.43 16.47 -4.06
CA ASN A 366 -7.54 17.37 -4.79
C ASN A 366 -6.29 17.69 -3.97
N TRP A 367 -5.30 18.31 -4.63
CA TRP A 367 -4.00 18.60 -4.05
C TRP A 367 -4.08 19.58 -2.88
N ARG A 368 -4.86 20.65 -3.02
CA ARG A 368 -5.06 21.66 -1.98
C ARG A 368 -5.58 21.05 -0.68
N SER A 369 -6.63 20.24 -0.76
CA SER A 369 -7.20 19.53 0.39
C SER A 369 -6.20 18.55 1.01
N CYS A 370 -5.35 17.92 0.19
CA CYS A 370 -4.29 17.03 0.67
C CYS A 370 -3.23 17.81 1.45
N THR A 371 -2.74 18.95 0.92
CA THR A 371 -1.77 19.80 1.60
C THR A 371 -2.34 20.36 2.91
N GLU A 372 -3.55 20.92 2.89
CA GLU A 372 -4.25 21.40 4.11
C GLU A 372 -4.52 20.25 5.10
N GLY A 373 -4.76 19.03 4.61
CA GLY A 373 -4.88 17.82 5.43
C GLY A 373 -3.58 17.44 6.12
N PHE A 374 -2.44 17.55 5.42
CA PHE A 374 -1.12 17.24 5.97
C PHE A 374 -0.75 18.17 7.12
N ASP A 375 -0.89 19.48 6.93
CA ASP A 375 -0.57 20.47 7.98
C ASP A 375 -1.43 20.25 9.23
N ARG A 376 -2.73 20.02 9.05
CA ARG A 376 -3.65 19.69 10.15
C ARG A 376 -3.26 18.40 10.87
N MET A 377 -2.90 17.37 10.12
CA MET A 377 -2.47 16.10 10.70
C MET A 377 -1.19 16.24 11.52
N LEU A 378 -0.24 17.07 11.07
CA LEU A 378 0.98 17.36 11.83
C LEU A 378 0.66 18.07 13.16
N ASP A 379 -0.23 19.06 13.13
CA ASP A 379 -0.63 19.77 14.34
C ASP A 379 -1.42 18.87 15.30
N ASP A 380 -2.35 18.06 14.79
CA ASP A 380 -3.08 17.03 15.55
C ASP A 380 -2.10 16.06 16.23
N LEU A 381 -1.13 15.54 15.47
CA LEU A 381 -0.14 14.60 15.97
C LEU A 381 0.78 15.24 17.01
N CYS A 382 1.22 16.48 16.79
CA CYS A 382 2.00 17.24 17.77
C CYS A 382 1.20 17.46 19.06
N GLN A 383 -0.05 17.91 18.94
CA GLN A 383 -0.91 18.13 20.10
C GLN A 383 -1.12 16.83 20.88
N PHE A 384 -1.35 15.72 20.18
CA PHE A 384 -1.46 14.39 20.77
C PHE A 384 -0.21 14.03 21.58
N TRP A 385 0.99 14.03 20.97
CA TRP A 385 2.22 13.61 21.65
C TRP A 385 2.61 14.54 22.80
N SER A 386 2.40 15.85 22.65
CA SER A 386 2.66 16.83 23.73
C SER A 386 1.83 16.60 24.99
N ARG A 387 0.64 15.98 24.84
CA ARG A 387 -0.27 15.63 25.94
C ARG A 387 -0.08 14.19 26.41
N TYR A 388 0.25 13.28 25.49
CA TYR A 388 0.35 11.85 25.76
C TYR A 388 1.62 11.49 26.53
N GLN A 389 2.78 12.01 26.12
CA GLN A 389 4.05 11.83 26.83
C GLN A 389 4.72 13.19 27.09
N PRO A 390 4.16 14.01 27.99
CA PRO A 390 4.67 15.35 28.24
C PRO A 390 6.07 15.36 28.85
N SER A 391 6.48 14.29 29.55
CA SER A 391 7.80 14.19 30.18
C SER A 391 8.94 13.88 29.21
N TRP A 392 8.65 13.44 27.99
CA TRP A 392 9.67 13.04 27.02
C TRP A 392 10.21 14.24 26.23
N SER A 393 11.52 14.22 25.96
CA SER A 393 12.20 15.17 25.08
C SER A 393 11.92 14.83 23.62
N LEU A 394 10.84 15.38 23.07
CA LEU A 394 10.41 15.10 21.69
C LEU A 394 10.85 16.19 20.71
N ARG A 395 11.02 15.81 19.45
CA ARG A 395 11.09 16.74 18.32
C ARG A 395 10.34 16.20 17.10
N LEU A 396 9.91 17.11 16.23
CA LEU A 396 9.35 16.85 14.91
C LEU A 396 10.39 17.25 13.87
N ILE A 397 10.71 16.33 12.96
CA ILE A 397 11.65 16.55 11.87
C ILE A 397 11.02 16.15 10.52
N TYR A 398 11.47 16.77 9.43
CA TYR A 398 11.28 16.22 8.09
C TYR A 398 12.48 15.36 7.71
N ILE A 399 12.15 14.19 7.19
CA ILE A 399 13.12 13.19 6.79
C ILE A 399 13.71 13.54 5.41
N PRO A 400 15.03 13.40 5.22
CA PRO A 400 15.69 13.59 3.93
C PRO A 400 15.16 12.69 2.81
N ALA A 401 15.21 13.18 1.58
CA ALA A 401 14.73 12.49 0.38
C ALA A 401 15.29 11.05 0.26
N PHE A 402 16.59 10.86 0.47
CA PHE A 402 17.26 9.54 0.37
C PHE A 402 16.76 8.48 1.37
N GLN A 403 16.03 8.88 2.43
CA GLN A 403 15.44 7.96 3.41
C GLN A 403 13.93 7.76 3.21
N LEU A 404 13.31 8.46 2.26
CA LEU A 404 11.90 8.32 1.96
C LEU A 404 11.64 7.01 1.21
N ALA A 405 10.52 6.35 1.55
CA ALA A 405 10.05 5.22 0.76
C ALA A 405 9.58 5.69 -0.64
N GLU A 406 9.51 4.75 -1.58
CA GLU A 406 9.15 5.02 -2.98
C GLU A 406 7.86 5.82 -3.12
N TYR A 407 6.84 5.51 -2.31
CA TYR A 407 5.53 6.15 -2.38
C TYR A 407 5.43 7.52 -1.68
N GLU A 408 6.45 7.94 -0.92
CA GLU A 408 6.38 9.14 -0.08
C GLU A 408 6.91 10.37 -0.78
N MET A 409 6.16 11.47 -0.78
CA MET A 409 6.63 12.77 -1.27
C MET A 409 7.36 13.58 -0.20
N LEU A 410 6.93 13.39 1.05
CA LEU A 410 7.45 14.01 2.26
C LEU A 410 7.07 13.10 3.44
N ARG A 411 7.99 12.96 4.40
CA ARG A 411 7.70 12.29 5.66
C ARG A 411 8.15 13.17 6.83
N ALA A 412 7.21 13.47 7.71
CA ALA A 412 7.49 14.05 9.00
C ALA A 412 7.51 12.96 10.07
N VAL A 413 8.42 13.06 11.04
CA VAL A 413 8.59 12.08 12.10
C VAL A 413 8.63 12.78 13.45
N VAL A 414 7.85 12.27 14.40
CA VAL A 414 8.02 12.58 15.82
C VAL A 414 8.97 11.56 16.41
N GLU A 415 10.05 12.05 17.01
CA GLU A 415 11.04 11.19 17.65
C GLU A 415 11.36 11.67 19.06
N VAL A 416 11.71 10.71 19.92
CA VAL A 416 12.27 11.00 21.25
C VAL A 416 13.79 11.09 21.17
N ILE A 417 14.31 12.14 21.78
CA ILE A 417 15.73 12.37 21.98
C ILE A 417 16.06 11.81 23.37
N PRO A 418 16.82 10.70 23.46
CA PRO A 418 17.28 10.19 24.75
C PRO A 418 18.19 11.22 25.44
N ASP A 419 18.16 11.26 26.77
CA ASP A 419 18.95 12.22 27.55
C ASP A 419 20.45 11.99 27.35
N ILE A 420 21.19 13.09 27.15
CA ILE A 420 22.61 13.13 26.74
C ILE A 420 23.56 12.66 27.87
N ASN A 421 23.02 12.34 29.05
CA ASN A 421 23.80 12.04 30.25
C ASN A 421 24.31 10.59 30.33
N GLU A 422 23.89 9.71 29.43
CA GLU A 422 24.54 8.42 29.23
C GLU A 422 25.43 8.48 27.97
N VAL A 423 26.69 8.06 28.12
CA VAL A 423 27.80 8.08 27.14
C VAL A 423 27.53 7.22 25.88
N SER A 424 26.29 6.82 25.65
CA SER A 424 25.85 6.02 24.52
C SER A 424 25.31 6.95 23.43
N HIS A 425 25.93 6.91 22.24
CA HIS A 425 25.43 7.47 20.97
C HIS A 425 24.09 6.82 20.57
N SER A 426 23.05 6.93 21.40
CA SER A 426 21.78 6.28 21.15
C SER A 426 21.01 7.07 20.10
N SER A 427 20.71 6.40 18.99
CA SER A 427 19.94 6.97 17.89
C SER A 427 18.55 7.41 18.37
N PRO A 428 18.01 8.54 17.89
CA PRO A 428 16.64 8.93 18.16
C PRO A 428 15.65 7.81 17.82
N ILE A 429 14.60 7.64 18.63
CA ILE A 429 13.57 6.63 18.39
C ILE A 429 12.37 7.29 17.72
N GLN A 430 12.03 6.82 16.52
CA GLN A 430 10.83 7.27 15.82
C GLN A 430 9.57 6.69 16.48
N LEU A 431 8.71 7.58 16.97
CA LEU A 431 7.47 7.24 17.66
C LEU A 431 6.26 7.24 16.72
N ALA A 432 6.25 8.19 15.79
CA ALA A 432 5.14 8.44 14.89
C ALA A 432 5.63 9.06 13.58
N SER A 433 4.85 8.93 12.52
CA SER A 433 5.16 9.55 11.23
C SER A 433 3.90 9.98 10.47
N VAL A 434 4.02 11.04 9.69
CA VAL A 434 3.01 11.49 8.72
C VAL A 434 3.68 11.54 7.36
N SER A 435 3.15 10.80 6.40
CA SER A 435 3.69 10.70 5.05
C SER A 435 2.67 11.18 4.03
N VAL A 436 3.06 12.12 3.17
CA VAL A 436 2.25 12.55 2.01
C VAL A 436 2.52 11.58 0.87
N LEU A 437 1.47 10.93 0.36
CA LEU A 437 1.60 9.96 -0.74
C LEU A 437 1.13 10.55 -2.08
N GLY A 438 0.35 11.63 -2.05
CA GLY A 438 -0.30 12.14 -3.25
C GLY A 438 -1.24 11.09 -3.85
N ASP A 439 -1.22 10.92 -5.17
CA ASP A 439 -1.99 9.90 -5.90
C ASP A 439 -1.20 8.63 -6.21
N TRP A 440 0.07 8.52 -5.79
CA TRP A 440 0.99 7.50 -6.28
C TRP A 440 0.48 6.06 -6.06
N VAL A 441 -0.04 5.77 -4.87
CA VAL A 441 -0.64 4.46 -4.54
C VAL A 441 -1.99 4.32 -5.26
N SER A 442 -2.83 5.34 -5.21
CA SER A 442 -4.19 5.31 -5.81
C SER A 442 -4.18 5.07 -7.32
N ARG A 443 -3.18 5.57 -8.06
CA ARG A 443 -2.96 5.31 -9.48
C ARG A 443 -2.59 3.86 -9.75
N ARG A 444 -1.85 3.22 -8.85
CA ARG A 444 -1.42 1.81 -8.97
C ARG A 444 -2.51 0.84 -8.61
N VAL A 445 -3.28 1.12 -7.55
CA VAL A 445 -4.39 0.27 -7.10
C VAL A 445 -5.75 0.70 -7.68
N THR A 446 -5.74 1.68 -8.58
CA THR A 446 -6.90 2.16 -9.34
C THR A 446 -8.05 2.68 -8.47
N THR A 447 -7.73 3.41 -7.39
CA THR A 447 -8.73 4.05 -6.53
C THR A 447 -9.11 5.43 -7.05
N LYS A 448 -10.39 5.60 -7.42
CA LYS A 448 -10.86 6.76 -8.16
C LYS A 448 -11.83 7.64 -7.38
N VAL A 449 -11.88 8.92 -7.75
CA VAL A 449 -12.98 9.84 -7.47
C VAL A 449 -13.92 9.94 -8.67
N PRO A 450 -15.19 10.33 -8.49
CA PRO A 450 -16.03 10.73 -9.61
C PRO A 450 -15.36 11.91 -10.32
N HIS A 451 -15.35 11.92 -11.65
CA HIS A 451 -14.89 13.08 -12.40
C HIS A 451 -15.64 14.32 -11.95
N ARG A 452 -14.94 15.19 -11.24
CA ARG A 452 -15.32 16.58 -11.03
C ARG A 452 -14.28 17.38 -11.78
N THR A 453 -14.71 18.08 -12.82
CA THR A 453 -13.91 19.17 -13.38
C THR A 453 -13.65 20.15 -12.24
N ASN A 454 -12.41 20.19 -11.74
CA ASN A 454 -12.01 21.25 -10.83
C ASN A 454 -12.11 22.60 -11.56
N GLN A 455 -12.20 23.71 -10.83
CA GLN A 455 -12.27 25.06 -11.41
C GLN A 455 -11.05 25.41 -12.29
N GLU A 456 -9.97 24.62 -12.18
CA GLU A 456 -8.72 24.74 -12.94
C GLU A 456 -8.65 23.86 -14.19
N GLY A 457 -9.72 23.14 -14.54
CA GLY A 457 -9.76 22.31 -15.75
C GLY A 457 -8.98 20.99 -15.67
N GLU A 458 -8.23 20.74 -14.60
CA GLU A 458 -7.57 19.46 -14.36
C GLU A 458 -8.58 18.40 -13.91
N SER A 459 -8.83 17.43 -14.78
CA SER A 459 -9.62 16.23 -14.49
C SER A 459 -8.70 15.14 -13.95
N ASP A 460 -8.35 15.20 -12.68
CA ASP A 460 -7.69 14.06 -12.03
C ASP A 460 -8.73 13.09 -11.45
N ALA A 461 -8.64 11.84 -11.87
CA ALA A 461 -9.55 10.78 -11.48
C ALA A 461 -9.15 10.10 -10.17
N TYR A 462 -8.00 10.43 -9.57
CA TYR A 462 -7.40 9.66 -8.48
C TYR A 462 -7.45 10.38 -7.12
N LEU A 463 -7.60 9.61 -6.05
CA LEU A 463 -7.60 10.13 -4.69
C LEU A 463 -6.20 10.53 -4.24
N ARG A 464 -6.11 11.60 -3.44
CA ARG A 464 -4.86 12.00 -2.79
C ARG A 464 -4.81 11.46 -1.37
N GLN A 465 -3.67 10.93 -0.96
CA GLN A 465 -3.54 10.13 0.26
C GLN A 465 -2.46 10.69 1.19
N ILE A 466 -2.77 10.67 2.48
CA ILE A 466 -1.82 10.88 3.58
C ILE A 466 -1.89 9.63 4.45
N TYR A 467 -0.74 9.05 4.76
CA TYR A 467 -0.63 7.90 5.64
C TYR A 467 0.08 8.29 6.92
N VAL A 468 -0.48 7.87 8.05
CA VAL A 468 0.01 8.24 9.38
C VAL A 468 0.21 7.01 10.20
N ARG A 469 1.38 6.92 10.83
CA ARG A 469 1.64 6.05 11.97
C ARG A 469 1.53 6.91 13.22
N VAL A 470 0.44 6.78 13.96
CA VAL A 470 0.21 7.59 15.16
C VAL A 470 1.07 7.09 16.32
N VAL A 471 1.07 5.78 16.53
CA VAL A 471 1.84 5.10 17.56
C VAL A 471 2.09 3.65 17.11
N ASP A 472 3.27 3.15 17.45
CA ASP A 472 3.65 1.75 17.34
C ASP A 472 4.07 1.21 18.71
N SER A 473 3.57 0.04 19.09
CA SER A 473 3.82 -0.51 20.42
C SER A 473 5.27 -0.84 20.68
N ARG A 474 6.01 -1.28 19.65
CA ARG A 474 7.44 -1.57 19.78
C ARG A 474 8.23 -0.28 19.98
N SER A 475 8.01 0.75 19.16
CA SER A 475 8.65 2.06 19.33
C SER A 475 8.34 2.67 20.70
N LEU A 476 7.09 2.55 21.17
CA LEU A 476 6.67 3.05 22.48
C LEU A 476 7.40 2.32 23.62
N LEU A 477 7.49 0.99 23.54
CA LEU A 477 8.21 0.17 24.53
C LEU A 477 9.70 0.47 24.54
N THR A 478 10.34 0.58 23.36
CA THR A 478 11.77 0.93 23.28
C THR A 478 12.03 2.33 23.84
N ALA A 479 11.14 3.29 23.57
CA ALA A 479 11.24 4.62 24.16
C ALA A 479 11.04 4.60 25.68
N PHE A 480 10.09 3.80 26.18
CA PHE A 480 9.88 3.62 27.62
C PHE A 480 11.10 2.99 28.30
N GLU A 481 11.67 1.94 27.71
CA GLU A 481 12.90 1.31 28.19
C GLU A 481 14.06 2.31 28.28
N ARG A 482 14.28 3.12 27.23
CA ARG A 482 15.40 4.08 27.19
C ARG A 482 15.20 5.31 28.08
N THR A 483 13.97 5.80 28.20
CA THR A 483 13.66 6.98 29.05
C THR A 483 13.43 6.60 30.51
N GLY A 484 13.22 5.31 30.80
CA GLY A 484 12.97 4.78 32.13
C GLY A 484 11.58 5.08 32.70
N GLN A 485 10.79 5.96 32.06
CA GLN A 485 9.48 6.38 32.56
C GLN A 485 8.46 6.51 31.44
N LEU A 486 7.23 6.09 31.70
CA LEU A 486 6.07 6.31 30.85
C LEU A 486 4.99 7.05 31.61
N THR A 487 4.47 8.13 31.05
CA THR A 487 3.25 8.76 31.57
C THR A 487 2.08 7.83 31.30
N VAL A 488 1.41 7.37 32.36
CA VAL A 488 0.21 6.54 32.29
C VAL A 488 -1.00 7.43 32.56
N SER A 489 -2.01 7.34 31.69
CA SER A 489 -3.28 8.02 31.97
C SER A 489 -3.94 7.33 33.17
N SER A 490 -4.45 8.10 34.13
CA SER A 490 -5.31 7.54 35.17
C SER A 490 -6.54 6.96 34.47
N ALA A 491 -6.72 5.64 34.58
CA ALA A 491 -7.90 4.93 34.11
C ALA A 491 -9.20 5.58 34.62
#